data_AF-A0A919JMS6-F1
#
_entry.id   AF-A0A919JMS6-F1
#
_cell.length_a   1.000
_cell.length_b   1.000
_cell.length_c   1.000
_cell.angle_alpha   90.00
_cell.angle_beta   90.00
_cell.angle_gamma   90.00
#
_symmetry.space_group_name_H-M   'P 1'
#
loop_
_entity.id
_entity.type
_entity.pdbx_description
1 polymer ?
#
loop_
_entity_poly.entity_id
_entity_poly.type
_entity_poly.pdbx_seq_one_letter_code
_entity_poly.pdbx_strand_id
1 'polypeptide(L)'
;MIGPSRGFEEPDHGRHRAGPAPARSPKVPGGTGRPTSQALAREHEVARMRAKLMDPETAVRELAERLTFAHVNAGKPALGVLSEAVHYSKGTLSKVFAGKMLPSWPLVEDLAVELGVPTQTVVQEWFHLWTAANTLRRRPGALRERAAAPPAPGTDASAKSTAAGAGYTCPECGSWVVDPALHSGWHRQGGQSGGTAPGSVGGWSVQAPAAGLNRQVLGR
;
A
#
# COMPACT_ATOMS: atom_id res chain seq x y z
N MET A 1 22.48 7.27 52.47
CA MET A 1 21.47 6.40 53.14
C MET A 1 21.26 5.20 52.24
N ILE A 2 21.67 4.04 52.73
CA ILE A 2 21.70 2.74 52.04
C ILE A 2 20.45 2.00 52.52
N GLY A 3 19.61 1.53 51.61
CA GLY A 3 18.35 0.85 51.93
C GLY A 3 17.97 -0.18 50.85
N PRO A 4 17.28 -1.28 51.22
CA PRO A 4 17.89 -2.60 51.15
C PRO A 4 17.44 -3.46 49.96
N SER A 5 18.34 -4.36 49.59
CA SER A 5 18.18 -5.50 48.68
C SER A 5 16.92 -6.31 49.01
N ARG A 6 16.02 -6.47 48.02
CA ARG A 6 14.93 -7.45 48.09
C ARG A 6 15.35 -8.72 47.37
N GLY A 7 15.23 -9.80 48.13
CA GLY A 7 15.66 -11.15 47.82
C GLY A 7 14.93 -11.75 46.63
N PHE A 8 15.75 -12.57 45.98
CA PHE A 8 15.49 -13.57 44.97
C PHE A 8 14.76 -14.77 45.61
N GLU A 9 13.59 -15.13 45.11
CA GLU A 9 13.01 -16.46 45.29
C GLU A 9 12.54 -16.96 43.93
N GLU A 10 13.32 -17.88 43.37
CA GLU A 10 13.07 -18.61 42.14
C GLU A 10 12.50 -19.98 42.52
N PRO A 11 11.21 -20.27 42.25
CA PRO A 11 10.66 -21.59 42.48
C PRO A 11 11.03 -22.53 41.33
N ASP A 12 11.98 -23.42 41.63
CA ASP A 12 12.27 -24.64 40.90
C ASP A 12 11.04 -25.56 40.88
N HIS A 13 10.46 -25.76 39.70
CA HIS A 13 9.41 -26.74 39.45
C HIS A 13 9.84 -27.69 38.34
N GLY A 14 10.78 -28.56 38.67
CA GLY A 14 10.98 -29.83 38.00
C GLY A 14 9.69 -30.65 37.95
N ARG A 15 9.09 -30.77 36.77
CA ARG A 15 8.14 -31.83 36.43
C ARG A 15 8.47 -32.39 35.06
N HIS A 16 9.32 -33.41 35.07
CA HIS A 16 9.47 -34.37 33.98
C HIS A 16 8.15 -35.11 33.77
N ARG A 17 7.34 -34.66 32.80
CA ARG A 17 6.25 -35.48 32.25
C ARG A 17 6.83 -36.39 31.17
N ALA A 18 6.74 -37.69 31.43
CA ALA A 18 6.93 -38.72 30.42
C ALA A 18 5.99 -38.46 29.24
N GLY A 19 6.57 -38.26 28.06
CA GLY A 19 5.83 -37.98 26.83
C GLY A 19 5.09 -39.22 26.31
N PRO A 20 3.83 -39.10 25.86
CA PRO A 20 3.12 -40.17 25.19
C PRO A 20 3.78 -40.53 23.84
N ALA A 21 3.75 -41.81 23.51
CA ALA A 21 4.33 -42.41 22.30
C ALA A 21 3.89 -41.69 21.01
N PRO A 22 4.77 -41.63 19.98
CA PRO A 22 4.46 -40.97 18.72
C PRO A 22 3.32 -41.69 17.99
N ALA A 23 2.15 -41.06 17.97
CA ALA A 23 1.06 -41.45 17.10
C ALA A 23 1.53 -41.33 15.64
N ARG A 24 1.41 -42.42 14.89
CA ARG A 24 1.74 -42.51 13.46
C ARG A 24 1.03 -41.38 12.71
N SER A 25 1.80 -40.46 12.14
CA SER A 25 1.29 -39.35 11.35
C SER A 25 0.41 -39.88 10.22
N PRO A 26 -0.87 -39.45 10.10
CA PRO A 26 -1.67 -39.76 8.94
C PRO A 26 -0.95 -39.18 7.71
N LYS A 27 -0.76 -40.05 6.70
CA LYS A 27 -0.20 -39.71 5.40
C LYS A 27 -1.14 -38.70 4.73
N VAL A 28 -0.92 -37.41 4.96
CA VAL A 28 -1.66 -36.34 4.30
C VAL A 28 -1.35 -36.43 2.80
N PRO A 29 -2.34 -36.66 1.93
CA PRO A 29 -2.12 -36.67 0.49
C PRO A 29 -1.66 -35.28 0.06
N GLY A 30 -0.37 -35.16 -0.21
CA GLY A 30 0.35 -33.93 -0.54
C GLY A 30 -0.02 -33.38 -1.91
N GLY A 31 -1.19 -32.78 -2.00
CA GLY A 31 -1.68 -32.07 -3.18
C GLY A 31 -1.97 -30.61 -2.88
N THR A 32 -1.04 -29.86 -2.29
CA THR A 32 -1.08 -28.39 -2.34
C THR A 32 -0.68 -27.96 -3.75
N GLY A 33 -1.61 -28.18 -4.69
CA GLY A 33 -1.48 -27.71 -6.05
C GLY A 33 -1.19 -26.21 -6.03
N ARG A 34 -0.03 -25.83 -6.56
CA ARG A 34 0.34 -24.43 -6.78
C ARG A 34 -0.85 -23.74 -7.44
N PRO A 35 -1.41 -22.66 -6.85
CA PRO A 35 -2.53 -21.96 -7.43
C PRO A 35 -2.17 -21.56 -8.86
N THR A 36 -3.06 -21.87 -9.80
CA THR A 36 -2.85 -21.54 -11.21
C THR A 36 -2.81 -20.02 -11.36
N SER A 37 -2.02 -19.53 -12.33
CA SER A 37 -1.94 -18.09 -12.62
C SER A 37 -3.32 -17.45 -12.85
N GLN A 38 -4.28 -18.23 -13.36
CA GLN A 38 -5.66 -17.80 -13.57
C GLN A 38 -6.43 -17.56 -12.26
N ALA A 39 -6.18 -18.35 -11.21
CA ALA A 39 -6.80 -18.15 -9.90
C ALA A 39 -6.34 -16.83 -9.26
N LEU A 40 -5.03 -16.57 -9.28
CA LEU A 40 -4.43 -15.33 -8.78
C LEU A 40 -4.95 -14.10 -9.55
N ALA A 41 -5.13 -14.21 -10.87
CA ALA A 41 -5.69 -13.12 -11.67
C ALA A 41 -7.14 -12.78 -11.28
N ARG A 42 -7.98 -13.80 -11.05
CA ARG A 42 -9.37 -13.62 -10.58
C ARG A 42 -9.42 -13.00 -9.19
N GLU A 43 -8.58 -13.45 -8.27
CA GLU A 43 -8.47 -12.87 -6.93
C GLU A 43 -8.07 -11.39 -6.99
N HIS A 44 -7.10 -11.04 -7.84
CA HIS A 44 -6.68 -9.65 -8.03
C HIS A 44 -7.78 -8.77 -8.66
N GLU A 45 -8.62 -9.32 -9.53
CA GLU A 45 -9.78 -8.59 -10.08
C GLU A 45 -10.87 -8.36 -9.03
N VAL A 46 -11.19 -9.37 -8.22
CA VAL A 46 -12.11 -9.24 -7.09
C VAL A 46 -11.60 -8.22 -6.07
N ALA A 47 -10.30 -8.22 -5.78
CA ALA A 47 -9.68 -7.23 -4.89
C ALA A 47 -9.81 -5.80 -5.45
N ARG A 48 -9.60 -5.60 -6.76
CA ARG A 48 -9.82 -4.30 -7.42
C ARG A 48 -11.27 -3.85 -7.38
N MET A 49 -12.22 -4.76 -7.59
CA MET A 49 -13.65 -4.45 -7.49
C MET A 49 -14.06 -4.08 -6.05
N ARG A 50 -13.55 -4.81 -5.05
CA ARG A 50 -13.73 -4.44 -3.64
C ARG A 50 -13.15 -3.07 -3.34
N ALA A 51 -11.93 -2.78 -3.79
CA ALA A 51 -11.30 -1.48 -3.57
C ALA A 51 -12.09 -0.31 -4.19
N LYS A 52 -12.75 -0.53 -5.35
CA LYS A 52 -13.63 0.49 -5.96
C LYS A 52 -14.90 0.74 -5.17
N LEU A 53 -15.40 -0.26 -4.47
CA LEU A 53 -16.64 -0.19 -3.69
C LEU A 53 -16.40 0.15 -2.22
N MET A 54 -15.15 0.11 -1.76
CA MET A 54 -14.82 0.29 -0.36
C MET A 54 -14.88 1.77 0.01
N ASP A 55 -15.60 2.05 1.09
CA ASP A 55 -15.59 3.35 1.73
C ASP A 55 -14.14 3.70 2.17
N PRO A 56 -13.62 4.89 1.82
CA PRO A 56 -12.23 5.22 2.09
C PRO A 56 -11.90 5.31 3.58
N GLU A 57 -12.85 5.69 4.44
CA GLU A 57 -12.62 5.73 5.89
C GLU A 57 -12.48 4.31 6.45
N THR A 58 -13.32 3.40 5.97
CA THR A 58 -13.20 1.97 6.25
C THR A 58 -11.85 1.42 5.80
N ALA A 59 -11.34 1.85 4.65
CA ALA A 59 -10.02 1.45 4.15
C ALA A 59 -8.86 1.93 5.03
N VAL A 60 -8.93 3.14 5.58
CA VAL A 60 -7.93 3.64 6.54
C VAL A 60 -7.92 2.77 7.80
N ARG A 61 -9.10 2.44 8.33
CA ARG A 61 -9.24 1.61 9.54
C ARG A 61 -8.70 0.20 9.32
N GLU A 62 -9.09 -0.47 8.23
CA GLU A 62 -8.59 -1.81 7.91
C GLU A 62 -7.07 -1.82 7.70
N LEU A 63 -6.51 -0.80 7.04
CA LEU A 63 -5.05 -0.69 6.89
C LEU A 63 -4.35 -0.55 8.26
N ALA A 64 -4.90 0.27 9.16
CA ALA A 64 -4.36 0.45 10.50
C ALA A 64 -4.45 -0.84 11.34
N GLU A 65 -5.52 -1.62 11.20
CA GLU A 65 -5.66 -2.93 11.83
C GLU A 65 -4.62 -3.92 11.31
N ARG A 66 -4.37 -3.98 10.00
CA ARG A 66 -3.34 -4.84 9.38
C ARG A 66 -1.94 -4.47 9.86
N LEU A 67 -1.63 -3.18 9.94
CA LEU A 67 -0.37 -2.68 10.50
C LEU A 67 -0.23 -3.05 11.98
N THR A 68 -1.28 -2.87 12.77
CA THR A 68 -1.29 -3.24 14.20
C THR A 68 -1.10 -4.75 14.38
N PHE A 69 -1.77 -5.56 13.56
CA PHE A 69 -1.61 -7.02 13.59
C PHE A 69 -0.17 -7.43 13.25
N ALA A 70 0.44 -6.85 12.21
CA ALA A 70 1.84 -7.08 11.88
C ALA A 70 2.77 -6.64 13.03
N HIS A 71 2.49 -5.51 13.68
CA HIS A 71 3.22 -5.03 14.85
C HIS A 71 3.16 -6.00 16.03
N VAL A 72 2.00 -6.59 16.29
CA VAL A 72 1.84 -7.64 17.31
C VAL A 72 2.61 -8.90 16.95
N ASN A 73 2.54 -9.36 15.70
CA ASN A 73 3.24 -10.56 15.24
C ASN A 73 4.77 -10.41 15.26
N ALA A 74 5.28 -9.19 15.04
CA ALA A 74 6.69 -8.87 15.18
C ALA A 74 7.16 -8.77 16.65
N GLY A 75 6.31 -9.11 17.62
CA GLY A 75 6.64 -9.06 19.05
C GLY A 75 6.45 -7.70 19.70
N LYS A 76 5.67 -6.80 19.08
CA LYS A 76 5.39 -5.42 19.55
C LYS A 76 6.67 -4.62 19.83
N PRO A 77 7.57 -4.45 18.84
CA PRO A 77 8.75 -3.61 19.01
C PRO A 77 8.35 -2.21 19.51
N ALA A 78 9.15 -1.64 20.40
CA ALA A 78 8.85 -0.32 20.96
C ALA A 78 8.79 0.73 19.83
N LEU A 79 7.82 1.65 19.88
CA LEU A 79 7.67 2.67 18.85
C LEU A 79 8.91 3.57 18.68
N GLY A 80 9.79 3.65 19.69
CA GLY A 80 11.07 4.35 19.60
C GLY A 80 12.04 3.67 18.62
N VAL A 81 12.15 2.34 18.71
CA VAL A 81 12.98 1.53 17.79
C VAL A 81 12.45 1.66 16.36
N LEU A 82 11.13 1.54 16.17
CA LEU A 82 10.52 1.73 14.87
C LEU A 82 10.71 3.15 14.31
N SER A 83 10.64 4.18 15.16
CA SER A 83 10.84 5.57 14.70
C SER A 83 12.25 5.83 14.20
N GLU A 84 13.25 5.20 14.81
CA GLU A 84 14.65 5.29 14.37
C GLU A 84 14.85 4.56 13.04
N ALA A 85 14.27 3.36 12.89
CA ALA A 85 14.40 2.54 11.69
C ALA A 85 13.72 3.14 10.44
N VAL A 86 12.48 3.65 10.60
CA VAL A 86 11.71 4.21 9.47
C VAL A 86 11.89 5.73 9.29
N HIS A 87 12.67 6.38 10.16
CA HIS A 87 12.90 7.83 10.15
C HIS A 87 11.64 8.72 10.27
N TYR A 88 10.61 8.24 10.98
CA TYR A 88 9.40 9.01 11.28
C TYR A 88 9.22 9.22 12.79
N SER A 89 8.68 10.37 13.18
CA SER A 89 8.44 10.66 14.60
C SER A 89 7.50 9.63 15.27
N LYS A 90 7.74 9.35 16.55
CA LYS A 90 6.88 8.47 17.36
C LYS A 90 5.40 8.90 17.34
N GLY A 91 5.13 10.20 17.34
CA GLY A 91 3.76 10.75 17.26
C GLY A 91 3.08 10.46 15.92
N THR A 92 3.83 10.50 14.82
CA THR A 92 3.35 10.10 13.48
C THR A 92 2.96 8.63 13.49
N LEU A 93 3.86 7.75 13.94
CA LEU A 93 3.62 6.32 13.98
C LEU A 93 2.41 5.97 14.88
N SER A 94 2.31 6.60 16.06
CA SER A 94 1.17 6.40 16.96
C SER A 94 -0.17 6.77 16.30
N LYS A 95 -0.23 7.85 15.51
CA LYS A 95 -1.44 8.22 14.76
C LYS A 95 -1.75 7.24 13.63
N VAL A 96 -0.73 6.71 12.95
CA VAL A 96 -0.89 5.69 11.89
C VAL A 96 -1.47 4.41 12.46
N PHE A 97 -0.86 3.84 13.52
CA PHE A 97 -1.37 2.62 14.16
C PHE A 97 -2.77 2.80 14.76
N ALA A 98 -3.11 4.01 15.22
CA ALA A 98 -4.45 4.33 15.70
C ALA A 98 -5.47 4.56 14.57
N GLY A 99 -5.08 4.50 13.30
CA GLY A 99 -5.96 4.79 12.15
C GLY A 99 -6.39 6.25 12.04
N LYS A 100 -5.78 7.16 12.80
CA LYS A 100 -6.11 8.60 12.81
C LYS A 100 -5.44 9.36 11.66
N MET A 101 -4.49 8.73 10.98
CA MET A 101 -3.74 9.34 9.88
C MET A 101 -3.39 8.28 8.85
N LEU A 102 -3.71 8.55 7.59
CA LEU A 102 -3.27 7.73 6.46
C LEU A 102 -1.77 7.92 6.21
N PRO A 103 -0.92 6.88 6.30
CA PRO A 103 0.51 6.98 5.97
C PRO A 103 0.74 7.22 4.46
N SER A 104 1.93 7.72 4.11
CA SER A 104 2.42 7.70 2.73
C SER A 104 2.74 6.26 2.31
N TRP A 105 2.74 5.98 1.00
CA TRP A 105 3.08 4.63 0.51
C TRP A 105 4.50 4.18 0.92
N PRO A 106 5.56 5.01 0.78
CA PRO A 106 6.90 4.62 1.23
C PRO A 106 6.96 4.24 2.72
N LEU A 107 6.23 4.96 3.60
CA LEU A 107 6.16 4.62 5.02
C LEU A 107 5.49 3.26 5.26
N VAL A 108 4.51 2.87 4.46
CA VAL A 108 3.89 1.54 4.55
C VAL A 108 4.89 0.45 4.17
N GLU A 109 5.70 0.68 3.13
CA GLU A 109 6.75 -0.25 2.69
C GLU A 109 7.84 -0.38 3.76
N ASP A 110 8.35 0.74 4.30
CA ASP A 110 9.37 0.75 5.34
C ASP A 110 8.89 0.02 6.61
N LEU A 111 7.64 0.28 7.05
CA LEU A 111 7.04 -0.44 8.16
C LEU A 111 6.88 -1.93 7.87
N ALA A 112 6.51 -2.31 6.64
CA ALA A 112 6.36 -3.71 6.30
C ALA A 112 7.69 -4.47 6.37
N VAL A 113 8.78 -3.86 5.91
CA VAL A 113 10.13 -4.42 6.00
C VAL A 113 10.55 -4.61 7.46
N GLU A 114 10.41 -3.57 8.29
CA GLU A 114 10.77 -3.63 9.71
C GLU A 114 9.91 -4.61 10.52
N LEU A 115 8.65 -4.80 10.14
CA LEU A 115 7.74 -5.75 10.78
C LEU A 115 7.85 -7.18 10.19
N GLY A 116 8.74 -7.41 9.23
CA GLY A 116 8.95 -8.73 8.63
C GLY A 116 7.77 -9.23 7.80
N VAL A 117 6.96 -8.33 7.24
CA VAL A 117 5.80 -8.69 6.42
C VAL A 117 6.27 -9.02 5.00
N PRO A 118 5.86 -10.18 4.43
CA PRO A 118 6.23 -10.53 3.06
C PRO A 118 5.76 -9.48 2.04
N THR A 119 6.65 -9.08 1.12
CA THR A 119 6.36 -8.08 0.08
C THR A 119 5.11 -8.40 -0.73
N GLN A 120 4.86 -9.68 -0.98
CA GLN A 120 3.66 -10.13 -1.69
C GLN A 120 2.37 -9.73 -0.97
N THR A 121 2.31 -9.88 0.36
CA THR A 121 1.15 -9.47 1.18
C THR A 121 0.95 -7.96 1.13
N VAL A 122 2.03 -7.19 1.17
CA VAL A 122 1.98 -5.72 1.09
C VAL A 122 1.37 -5.27 -0.23
N VAL A 123 1.83 -5.83 -1.36
CA VAL A 123 1.35 -5.45 -2.69
C VAL A 123 -0.08 -5.96 -2.96
N GLN A 124 -0.41 -7.18 -2.54
CA GLN A 124 -1.71 -7.79 -2.83
C GLN A 124 -2.83 -7.33 -1.90
N GLU A 125 -2.53 -6.95 -0.67
CA GLU A 125 -3.54 -6.57 0.31
C GLU A 125 -3.44 -5.09 0.67
N TRP A 126 -2.28 -4.66 1.18
CA TRP A 126 -2.14 -3.34 1.78
C TRP A 126 -2.17 -2.23 0.73
N PHE A 127 -1.62 -2.45 -0.46
CA PHE A 127 -1.64 -1.47 -1.55
C PHE A 127 -3.06 -1.13 -1.99
N HIS A 128 -3.96 -2.12 -2.05
CA HIS A 128 -5.35 -1.87 -2.42
C HIS A 128 -6.09 -1.08 -1.34
N LEU A 129 -5.87 -1.40 -0.06
CA LEU A 129 -6.41 -0.63 1.06
C LEU A 129 -5.89 0.81 1.05
N TRP A 130 -4.58 0.99 0.87
CA TRP A 130 -3.95 2.30 0.78
C TRP A 130 -4.47 3.11 -0.40
N THR A 131 -4.62 2.48 -1.57
CA THR A 131 -5.14 3.15 -2.77
C THR A 131 -6.58 3.62 -2.56
N ALA A 132 -7.44 2.76 -1.99
CA ALA A 132 -8.82 3.10 -1.65
C ALA A 132 -8.86 4.26 -0.63
N ALA A 133 -8.08 4.19 0.44
CA ALA A 133 -7.97 5.24 1.44
C ALA A 133 -7.46 6.58 0.87
N ASN A 134 -6.49 6.53 -0.05
CA ASN A 134 -5.89 7.72 -0.64
C ASN A 134 -6.84 8.48 -1.59
N THR A 135 -7.93 7.85 -2.04
CA THR A 135 -8.98 8.57 -2.79
C THR A 135 -9.61 9.71 -1.99
N LEU A 136 -9.68 9.58 -0.66
CA LEU A 136 -10.18 10.63 0.25
C LEU A 136 -9.34 11.90 0.18
N ARG A 137 -8.00 11.75 0.15
CA ARG A 137 -7.07 12.90 0.07
C ARG A 137 -7.21 13.66 -1.24
N ARG A 138 -7.64 12.99 -2.31
CA ARG A 138 -7.81 13.58 -3.64
C ARG A 138 -9.19 14.22 -3.85
N ARG A 139 -10.11 14.14 -2.89
CA ARG A 139 -11.45 14.72 -3.03
C ARG A 139 -11.33 16.26 -3.07
N PRO A 140 -11.55 16.92 -4.22
CA PRO A 140 -11.22 18.34 -4.40
C PRO A 140 -12.00 19.29 -3.46
N GLY A 141 -13.14 18.84 -2.92
CA GLY A 141 -14.00 19.63 -2.04
C GLY A 141 -13.46 19.86 -0.62
N ALA A 142 -12.63 18.95 -0.08
CA ALA A 142 -12.16 19.06 1.31
C ALA A 142 -11.19 20.23 1.54
N LEU A 143 -10.47 20.66 0.50
CA LEU A 143 -9.63 21.87 0.55
C LEU A 143 -10.46 23.15 0.51
N ARG A 144 -11.64 23.13 -0.12
CA ARG A 144 -12.49 24.32 -0.27
C ARG A 144 -13.22 24.67 1.01
N GLU A 145 -13.64 23.68 1.80
CA GLU A 145 -14.28 23.92 3.12
C GLU A 145 -13.30 24.45 4.16
N ARG A 146 -12.01 24.06 4.10
CA ARG A 146 -11.00 24.58 5.04
C ARG A 146 -10.49 25.98 4.67
N ALA A 147 -10.60 26.37 3.40
CA ALA A 147 -10.30 27.72 2.93
C ALA A 147 -11.45 28.72 3.19
N ALA A 148 -12.65 28.24 3.51
CA ALA A 148 -13.78 29.06 3.92
C ALA A 148 -13.73 29.42 5.41
N ALA A 149 -12.53 29.69 5.95
CA ALA A 149 -12.45 30.48 7.17
C ALA A 149 -13.04 31.86 6.82
N PRO A 150 -14.01 32.39 7.59
CA PRO A 150 -14.55 33.72 7.34
C PRO A 150 -13.39 34.71 7.32
N PRO A 151 -13.32 35.62 6.33
CA PRO A 151 -12.24 36.59 6.26
C PRO A 151 -12.19 37.34 7.58
N ALA A 152 -11.04 37.34 8.24
CA ALA A 152 -10.83 38.17 9.41
C ALA A 152 -11.15 39.62 9.02
N PRO A 153 -12.10 40.31 9.68
CA PRO A 153 -12.43 41.68 9.35
C PRO A 153 -11.22 42.56 9.67
N GLY A 154 -10.63 43.21 8.65
CA GLY A 154 -9.68 44.31 8.88
C GLY A 154 -8.33 44.29 8.15
N THR A 155 -8.20 43.63 6.99
CA THR A 155 -7.00 43.84 6.14
C THR A 155 -7.39 44.33 4.75
N ASP A 156 -7.48 45.65 4.62
CA ASP A 156 -7.51 46.35 3.35
C ASP A 156 -6.11 46.31 2.72
N ALA A 157 -5.77 45.18 2.10
CA ALA A 157 -4.56 45.05 1.29
C ALA A 157 -4.95 44.61 -0.11
N SER A 158 -4.95 45.60 -1.01
CA SER A 158 -5.03 45.48 -2.45
C SER A 158 -3.97 44.49 -2.97
N ALA A 159 -4.37 43.24 -3.17
CA ALA A 159 -3.61 42.25 -3.92
C ALA A 159 -4.52 41.70 -5.02
N LYS A 160 -4.27 42.24 -6.22
CA LYS A 160 -4.73 41.85 -7.54
C LYS A 160 -4.98 40.33 -7.63
N SER A 161 -6.21 39.92 -7.34
CA SER A 161 -6.67 38.55 -7.54
C SER A 161 -6.75 38.31 -9.06
N THR A 162 -5.72 37.68 -9.62
CA THR A 162 -5.76 37.12 -10.97
C THR A 162 -6.96 36.20 -11.05
N ALA A 163 -7.86 36.54 -11.95
CA ALA A 163 -9.11 35.83 -12.24
C ALA A 163 -8.92 34.32 -12.15
N ALA A 164 -9.88 33.65 -11.49
CA ALA A 164 -10.06 32.21 -11.54
C ALA A 164 -10.03 31.77 -13.01
N GLY A 165 -8.86 31.29 -13.44
CA GLY A 165 -8.57 31.06 -14.84
C GLY A 165 -9.50 29.99 -15.36
N ALA A 166 -10.28 30.33 -16.39
CA ALA A 166 -10.83 29.32 -17.27
C ALA A 166 -9.66 28.45 -17.72
N GLY A 167 -9.65 27.18 -17.31
CA GLY A 167 -8.68 26.24 -17.84
C GLY A 167 -8.83 26.14 -19.35
N TYR A 168 -7.76 25.73 -20.04
CA TYR A 168 -7.78 25.48 -21.47
C TYR A 168 -7.34 24.05 -21.75
N THR A 169 -7.80 23.49 -22.86
CA THR A 169 -7.33 22.17 -23.32
C THR A 169 -6.07 22.38 -24.15
N CYS A 170 -4.95 21.78 -23.73
CA CYS A 170 -3.69 21.88 -24.45
C CYS A 170 -3.81 21.18 -25.82
N PRO A 171 -3.52 21.85 -26.95
CA PRO A 171 -3.65 21.24 -28.27
C PRO A 171 -2.60 20.16 -28.57
N GLU A 172 -1.47 20.15 -27.85
CA GLU A 172 -0.40 19.17 -28.07
C GLU A 172 -0.71 17.80 -27.48
N CYS A 173 -1.32 17.75 -26.29
CA CYS A 173 -1.57 16.50 -25.56
C CYS A 173 -3.05 16.26 -25.20
N GLY A 174 -3.94 17.22 -25.44
CA GLY A 174 -5.37 17.12 -25.11
C GLY A 174 -5.69 17.23 -23.61
N SER A 175 -4.72 17.53 -22.74
CA SER A 175 -4.96 17.65 -21.30
C SER A 175 -5.60 18.98 -20.92
N TRP A 176 -6.46 18.99 -19.91
CA TRP A 176 -7.02 20.22 -19.32
C TRP A 176 -6.01 20.87 -18.37
N VAL A 177 -5.66 22.13 -18.62
CA VAL A 177 -4.56 22.84 -17.95
C VAL A 177 -5.07 24.12 -17.30
N VAL A 178 -4.69 24.32 -16.05
CA VAL A 178 -4.98 25.55 -15.28
C VAL A 178 -3.82 26.54 -15.32
N ASP A 179 -2.57 26.05 -15.39
CA ASP A 179 -1.35 26.86 -15.52
C ASP A 179 -0.62 26.53 -16.84
N PRO A 180 -0.79 27.36 -17.88
CA PRO A 180 -0.15 27.14 -19.18
C PRO A 180 1.38 27.12 -19.09
N ALA A 181 1.97 27.94 -18.22
CA ALA A 181 3.42 28.12 -18.16
C ALA A 181 4.09 26.86 -17.60
N LEU A 182 3.57 26.33 -16.49
CA LEU A 182 4.08 25.11 -15.88
C LEU A 182 3.93 23.91 -16.82
N HIS A 183 2.77 23.79 -17.48
CA HIS A 183 2.51 22.72 -18.45
C HIS A 183 3.43 22.79 -19.68
N SER A 184 3.65 23.98 -20.24
CA SER A 184 4.58 24.16 -21.36
C SER A 184 6.04 23.86 -20.98
N GLY A 185 6.41 24.03 -19.71
CA GLY A 185 7.70 23.61 -19.17
C GLY A 185 7.85 22.08 -19.19
N TRP A 186 6.79 21.36 -18.80
CA TRP A 186 6.76 19.89 -18.82
C TRP A 186 6.96 19.32 -20.24
N HIS A 187 6.28 19.91 -21.24
CA HIS A 187 6.49 19.55 -22.66
C HIS A 187 7.95 19.72 -23.09
N ARG A 188 8.59 20.82 -22.67
CA ARG A 188 9.99 21.13 -22.99
C ARG A 188 11.00 20.23 -22.28
N GLN A 189 10.68 19.74 -21.08
CA GLN A 189 11.66 19.10 -20.19
C GLN A 189 11.67 17.56 -20.24
N GLY A 190 10.62 16.91 -20.77
CA GLY A 190 10.62 15.44 -20.80
C GLY A 190 9.40 14.74 -21.35
N GLY A 191 8.49 15.40 -22.09
CA GLY A 191 7.33 14.75 -22.72
C GLY A 191 7.66 13.67 -23.76
N GLN A 192 8.95 13.42 -24.04
CA GLN A 192 9.44 12.38 -24.95
C GLN A 192 9.74 11.04 -24.28
N SER A 193 9.13 10.72 -23.14
CA SER A 193 9.17 9.35 -22.60
C SER A 193 8.28 8.40 -23.41
N GLY A 194 8.69 8.16 -24.67
CA GLY A 194 8.74 6.82 -25.27
C GLY A 194 7.44 6.06 -25.46
N GLY A 195 6.30 6.72 -25.56
CA GLY A 195 5.07 6.09 -26.03
C GLY A 195 4.97 6.12 -27.55
N THR A 196 5.76 5.29 -28.25
CA THR A 196 5.44 4.96 -29.65
C THR A 196 4.06 4.29 -29.63
N ALA A 197 3.01 5.05 -29.95
CA ALA A 197 1.70 4.49 -30.18
C ALA A 197 1.83 3.47 -31.32
N PRO A 198 1.51 2.17 -31.13
CA PRO A 198 1.42 1.27 -32.25
C PRO A 198 0.33 1.78 -33.18
N GLY A 199 0.70 1.97 -34.45
CA GLY A 199 -0.21 2.32 -35.53
C GLY A 199 -1.46 1.45 -35.45
N SER A 200 -2.58 2.13 -35.18
CA SER A 200 -3.90 1.55 -35.32
C SER A 200 -4.19 1.36 -36.80
N VAL A 201 -4.80 0.21 -37.09
CA VAL A 201 -5.46 -0.27 -38.33
C VAL A 201 -4.60 -0.81 -39.48
N GLY A 202 -3.96 -1.96 -39.24
CA GLY A 202 -3.61 -2.94 -40.29
C GLY A 202 -3.89 -4.37 -39.84
N GLY A 203 -5.01 -4.94 -40.31
CA GLY A 203 -5.30 -6.38 -40.46
C GLY A 203 -4.84 -7.36 -39.38
N TRP A 204 -5.76 -7.78 -38.50
CA TRP A 204 -5.57 -8.98 -37.69
C TRP A 204 -5.82 -10.22 -38.56
N SER A 205 -4.76 -10.76 -39.18
CA SER A 205 -4.73 -12.16 -39.58
C SER A 205 -4.24 -12.99 -38.40
N VAL A 206 -5.14 -13.78 -37.83
CA VAL A 206 -4.83 -14.78 -36.79
C VAL A 206 -4.15 -15.97 -37.48
N GLN A 207 -2.83 -16.03 -37.44
CA GLN A 207 -2.09 -17.28 -37.65
C GLN A 207 -1.65 -17.81 -36.29
N ALA A 208 -2.31 -18.88 -35.87
CA ALA A 208 -1.94 -19.64 -34.69
C ALA A 208 -0.58 -20.34 -34.91
N PRO A 209 0.37 -20.29 -33.96
CA PRO A 209 1.51 -21.19 -34.01
C PRO A 209 1.07 -22.61 -33.63
N ALA A 210 1.37 -23.56 -34.53
CA ALA A 210 1.24 -24.98 -34.28
C ALA A 210 2.08 -25.40 -33.07
N ALA A 211 1.44 -26.04 -32.10
CA ALA A 211 2.11 -26.67 -30.97
C ALA A 211 2.96 -27.84 -31.45
N GLY A 212 4.29 -27.67 -31.41
CA GLY A 212 5.25 -28.75 -31.55
C GLY A 212 5.21 -29.67 -30.33
N LEU A 213 4.62 -30.85 -30.51
CA LEU A 213 4.81 -32.02 -29.65
C LEU A 213 6.29 -32.40 -29.61
N ASN A 214 6.95 -32.23 -28.47
CA ASN A 214 8.18 -32.97 -28.16
C ASN A 214 7.85 -34.09 -27.17
N ARG A 215 7.74 -35.28 -27.73
CA ARG A 215 7.52 -36.57 -27.07
C ARG A 215 8.85 -37.33 -27.13
N GLN A 216 9.18 -38.01 -26.01
CA GLN A 216 10.21 -39.05 -25.84
C GLN A 216 11.64 -38.57 -25.56
N VAL A 217 12.20 -38.97 -24.41
CA VAL A 217 13.20 -40.05 -24.32
C VAL A 217 13.07 -40.72 -22.94
N LEU A 218 12.79 -42.02 -22.95
CA LEU A 218 13.02 -42.96 -21.85
C LEU A 218 14.44 -43.51 -21.98
N GLY A 219 15.21 -43.53 -20.91
CA GLY A 219 16.43 -44.33 -20.74
C GLY A 219 16.52 -44.70 -19.25
N ARG A 220 16.15 -45.94 -18.90
CA ARG A 220 17.03 -47.10 -18.62
C ARG A 220 17.74 -47.00 -17.28
#